data_AF-A0A090SKT5-F1
#
_entry.id   AF-A0A090SKT5-F1
#
_cell.length_a   1.000
_cell.length_b   1.000
_cell.length_c   1.000
_cell.angle_alpha   90.00
_cell.angle_beta   90.00
_cell.angle_gamma   90.00
#
_symmetry.space_group_name_H-M   'P 1'
#
loop_
_entity.id
_entity.type
_entity.pdbx_description
1 polymer ?
#
loop_
_entity_poly.entity_id
_entity_poly.type
_entity_poly.pdbx_seq_one_letter_code
_entity_poly.pdbx_strand_id
1 'polypeptide(L)'
;MKFIELPADWAGESSAFIEGAILAANFATEPLKPEAWLSTVVSDYTQAQESWVVEHLHAQYALLKTNQYALLTLLDDNQELAADFAEGFMTVWPVVEGQWQGKALSDGTERMLQALLTTLMLAMDEEQTHAQMRDAGFEQLPTYADLAPQLDAMVNEVAMAADEMMVGHQSQTVNPFKGVGRNDACLREWE
;
A
#
# COMPACT_ATOMS: atom_id res chain seq x y z
N MET A 1 -3.59 4.94 -17.61
CA MET A 1 -3.65 5.23 -16.16
C MET A 1 -3.20 6.67 -15.97
N LYS A 2 -3.73 7.38 -14.97
CA LYS A 2 -3.34 8.75 -14.62
C LYS A 2 -3.36 8.87 -13.10
N PHE A 3 -2.59 9.79 -12.55
CA PHE A 3 -2.71 10.17 -11.14
C PHE A 3 -4.14 10.60 -10.80
N ILE A 4 -4.47 10.56 -9.51
CA ILE A 4 -5.70 11.16 -9.00
C ILE A 4 -5.87 12.60 -9.52
N GLU A 5 -7.01 12.84 -10.18
CA GLU A 5 -7.38 14.19 -10.59
C GLU A 5 -7.86 14.93 -9.34
N LEU A 6 -7.08 15.93 -8.93
CA LEU A 6 -7.39 16.73 -7.74
C LEU A 6 -8.46 17.77 -8.09
N PRO A 7 -9.47 17.99 -7.21
CA PRO A 7 -10.44 19.07 -7.36
C PRO A 7 -9.77 20.44 -7.51
N ALA A 8 -10.40 21.36 -8.23
CA ALA A 8 -9.84 22.70 -8.47
C ALA A 8 -9.66 23.56 -7.20
N ASP A 9 -10.36 23.20 -6.12
CA ASP A 9 -10.30 23.78 -4.77
C ASP A 9 -9.36 23.00 -3.83
N TRP A 10 -8.59 22.04 -4.35
CA TRP A 10 -7.61 21.31 -3.57
C TRP A 10 -6.44 22.20 -3.14
N ALA A 11 -6.46 22.62 -1.88
CA ALA A 11 -5.39 23.38 -1.24
C ALA A 11 -4.52 22.46 -0.37
N GLY A 12 -3.85 21.50 -1.00
CA GLY A 12 -3.02 20.50 -0.33
C GLY A 12 -1.89 19.97 -1.20
N GLU A 13 -1.44 18.76 -0.88
CA GLU A 13 -0.30 18.10 -1.52
C GLU A 13 -0.55 17.73 -3.00
N SER A 14 0.53 17.43 -3.72
CA SER A 14 0.51 17.12 -5.15
C SER A 14 -0.25 15.83 -5.49
N SER A 15 -0.70 15.69 -6.74
CA SER A 15 -1.39 14.47 -7.20
C SER A 15 -0.53 13.22 -7.03
N ALA A 16 0.79 13.33 -7.19
CA ALA A 16 1.73 12.22 -7.00
C ALA A 16 1.81 11.80 -5.54
N PHE A 17 1.86 12.76 -4.61
CA PHE A 17 1.85 12.50 -3.18
C PHE A 17 0.58 11.74 -2.75
N ILE A 18 -0.60 12.23 -3.16
CA ILE A 18 -1.87 11.57 -2.81
C ILE A 18 -1.95 10.15 -3.43
N GLU A 19 -1.44 9.96 -4.64
CA GLU A 19 -1.38 8.64 -5.28
C GLU A 19 -0.53 7.65 -4.48
N GLY A 20 0.65 8.08 -4.00
CA GLY A 20 1.54 7.27 -3.17
C GLY A 20 0.91 6.91 -1.83
N ALA A 21 0.24 7.87 -1.20
CA ALA A 21 -0.51 7.65 0.04
C ALA A 21 -1.64 6.62 -0.15
N ILE A 22 -2.39 6.71 -1.26
CA ILE A 22 -3.44 5.75 -1.60
C ILE A 22 -2.85 4.36 -1.88
N LEU A 23 -1.69 4.28 -2.53
CA LEU A 23 -1.02 2.99 -2.76
C LEU A 23 -0.62 2.32 -1.44
N ALA A 24 -0.03 3.07 -0.51
CA ALA A 24 0.29 2.55 0.81
C ALA A 24 -0.97 2.04 1.52
N ALA A 25 -2.08 2.79 1.48
CA ALA A 25 -3.35 2.35 2.05
C ALA A 25 -3.90 1.06 1.40
N ASN A 26 -3.69 0.87 0.09
CA ASN A 26 -4.05 -0.36 -0.62
C ASN A 26 -3.18 -1.56 -0.25
N PHE A 27 -2.04 -1.36 0.41
CA PHE A 27 -1.23 -2.43 0.99
C PHE A 27 -1.66 -2.80 2.42
N ALA A 28 -2.78 -2.26 2.91
CA ALA A 28 -3.37 -2.74 4.15
C ALA A 28 -3.65 -4.25 4.04
N THR A 29 -3.29 -4.99 5.09
CA THR A 29 -3.53 -6.45 5.18
C THR A 29 -4.78 -6.75 6.03
N GLU A 30 -5.42 -5.71 6.55
CA GLU A 30 -6.66 -5.73 7.34
C GLU A 30 -7.55 -4.56 6.90
N PRO A 31 -8.87 -4.59 7.18
CA PRO A 31 -9.76 -3.48 6.90
C PRO A 31 -9.28 -2.17 7.54
N LEU A 32 -8.71 -1.29 6.73
CA LEU A 32 -8.26 0.04 7.14
C LEU A 32 -9.33 1.06 6.78
N LYS A 33 -9.77 1.82 7.77
CA LYS A 33 -10.72 2.92 7.57
C LYS A 33 -9.99 4.14 6.99
N PRO A 34 -10.58 4.88 6.03
CA PRO A 34 -9.98 6.08 5.45
C PRO A 34 -9.53 7.09 6.50
N GLU A 35 -10.33 7.29 7.54
CA GLU A 35 -10.07 8.26 8.61
C GLU A 35 -8.82 7.92 9.44
N ALA A 36 -8.33 6.68 9.38
CA ALA A 36 -7.14 6.26 10.12
C ALA A 36 -5.83 6.74 9.48
N TRP A 37 -5.84 7.07 8.18
CA TRP A 37 -4.65 7.50 7.43
C TRP A 37 -4.87 8.80 6.66
N LEU A 38 -6.09 9.11 6.20
CA LEU A 38 -6.35 10.30 5.39
C LEU A 38 -6.03 11.59 6.15
N SER A 39 -6.24 11.61 7.48
CA SER A 39 -5.90 12.75 8.33
C SER A 39 -4.39 13.02 8.45
N THR A 40 -3.53 12.05 8.13
CA THR A 40 -2.06 12.26 8.13
C THR A 40 -1.58 12.89 6.83
N VAL A 41 -2.39 12.83 5.77
CA VAL A 41 -2.09 13.30 4.42
C VAL A 41 -2.77 14.65 4.16
N VAL A 42 -4.01 14.79 4.62
CA VAL A 42 -4.82 15.99 4.41
C VAL A 42 -5.44 16.40 5.74
N SER A 43 -5.06 17.58 6.22
CA SER A 43 -5.68 18.19 7.39
C SER A 43 -7.05 18.76 7.02
N ASP A 44 -8.05 18.60 7.89
CA ASP A 44 -9.39 19.19 7.74
C ASP A 44 -10.11 18.86 6.41
N TYR A 45 -9.99 17.62 5.94
CA TYR A 45 -10.68 17.17 4.72
C TYR A 45 -12.20 17.17 4.86
N THR A 46 -12.89 17.46 3.77
CA THR A 46 -14.36 17.40 3.68
C THR A 46 -14.84 15.98 3.38
N GLN A 47 -16.10 15.67 3.70
CA GLN A 47 -16.71 14.38 3.37
C GLN A 47 -16.71 14.09 1.85
N ALA A 48 -16.76 15.13 1.01
CA ALA A 48 -16.67 14.99 -0.43
C ALA A 48 -15.27 14.55 -0.87
N GLN A 49 -14.22 15.12 -0.28
CA GLN A 49 -12.83 14.73 -0.52
C GLN A 49 -12.55 13.31 -0.02
N GLU A 50 -13.10 12.92 1.13
CA GLU A 50 -13.01 11.55 1.63
C GLU A 50 -13.61 10.56 0.63
N SER A 51 -14.85 10.82 0.18
CA SER A 51 -15.53 9.97 -0.80
C SER A 51 -14.74 9.86 -2.11
N TRP A 52 -14.17 10.98 -2.56
CA TRP A 52 -13.33 11.02 -3.76
C TRP A 52 -12.07 10.16 -3.64
N VAL A 53 -11.35 10.27 -2.52
CA VAL A 53 -10.16 9.47 -2.25
C VAL A 53 -10.51 7.98 -2.15
N VAL A 54 -11.64 7.64 -1.52
CA VAL A 54 -12.12 6.26 -1.41
C VAL A 54 -12.47 5.68 -2.77
N GLU A 55 -13.12 6.44 -3.63
CA GLU A 55 -13.41 6.02 -5.01
C GLU A 55 -12.11 5.75 -5.79
N HIS A 56 -11.12 6.63 -5.68
CA HIS A 56 -9.82 6.44 -6.32
C HIS A 56 -9.04 5.25 -5.74
N LEU A 57 -9.10 5.05 -4.42
CA LEU A 57 -8.54 3.89 -3.75
C LEU A 57 -9.09 2.58 -4.32
N HIS A 58 -10.41 2.50 -4.50
CA HIS A 58 -11.04 1.32 -5.12
C HIS A 58 -10.67 1.14 -6.59
N ALA A 59 -10.56 2.24 -7.36
CA ALA A 59 -10.12 2.19 -8.74
C ALA A 59 -8.67 1.68 -8.86
N GLN A 60 -7.77 2.19 -8.01
CA GLN A 60 -6.37 1.77 -7.96
C GLN A 60 -6.26 0.28 -7.54
N TYR A 61 -7.02 -0.15 -6.53
CA TYR A 61 -7.08 -1.55 -6.13
C TYR A 61 -7.56 -2.49 -7.25
N ALA A 62 -8.53 -2.08 -8.06
CA ALA A 62 -8.98 -2.87 -9.22
C ALA A 62 -7.87 -3.05 -10.27
N LEU A 63 -7.02 -2.03 -10.46
CA LEU A 63 -5.87 -2.10 -11.36
C LEU A 63 -4.77 -3.00 -10.82
N LEU A 64 -4.48 -2.93 -9.51
CA LEU A 64 -3.53 -3.82 -8.84
C LEU A 64 -3.96 -5.29 -9.00
N LYS A 65 -5.24 -5.61 -8.75
CA LYS A 65 -5.77 -6.98 -8.91
C LYS A 65 -5.72 -7.53 -10.33
N THR A 66 -5.65 -6.66 -11.32
CA THR A 66 -5.59 -7.06 -12.73
C THR A 66 -4.17 -6.96 -13.30
N ASN A 67 -3.17 -6.64 -12.46
CA ASN A 67 -1.78 -6.39 -12.87
C ASN A 67 -1.69 -5.33 -13.99
N GLN A 68 -2.55 -4.31 -13.90
CA GLN A 68 -2.61 -3.18 -14.84
C GLN A 68 -2.10 -1.88 -14.23
N TYR A 69 -1.65 -1.92 -12.96
CA TYR A 69 -1.02 -0.79 -12.31
C TYR A 69 0.45 -0.70 -12.74
N ALA A 70 0.73 0.18 -13.70
CA ALA A 70 2.06 0.51 -14.19
C ALA A 70 2.56 1.83 -13.58
N LEU A 71 3.22 1.75 -12.43
CA LEU A 71 3.76 2.91 -11.69
C LEU A 71 4.87 3.60 -12.49
N LEU A 72 5.74 2.83 -13.15
CA LEU A 72 6.81 3.39 -13.99
C LEU A 72 6.27 4.33 -15.07
N THR A 73 5.15 3.98 -15.68
CA THR A 73 4.50 4.80 -16.71
C THR A 73 3.87 6.08 -16.12
N LEU A 74 3.45 6.06 -14.85
CA LEU A 74 2.94 7.25 -14.17
C LEU A 74 4.06 8.24 -13.81
N LEU A 75 5.21 7.72 -13.38
CA LEU A 75 6.35 8.54 -12.98
C LEU A 75 7.07 9.16 -14.19
N ASP A 76 7.01 8.53 -15.37
CA ASP A 76 7.57 9.05 -16.65
C ASP A 76 9.05 9.48 -16.52
N ASP A 77 9.84 8.70 -15.79
CA ASP A 77 11.24 8.99 -15.43
C ASP A 77 11.47 10.35 -14.74
N ASN A 78 10.41 10.98 -14.21
CA ASN A 78 10.48 12.24 -13.50
C ASN A 78 10.80 11.99 -12.02
N GLN A 79 12.03 12.34 -11.63
CA GLN A 79 12.53 12.17 -10.27
C GLN A 79 11.76 13.01 -9.23
N GLU A 80 11.26 14.20 -9.59
CA GLU A 80 10.45 15.02 -8.68
C GLU A 80 9.10 14.34 -8.39
N LEU A 81 8.45 13.78 -9.43
CA LEU A 81 7.20 13.02 -9.23
C LEU A 81 7.44 11.74 -8.44
N ALA A 82 8.57 11.07 -8.65
CA ALA A 82 8.94 9.88 -7.89
C ALA A 82 9.19 10.20 -6.41
N ALA A 83 9.83 11.34 -6.12
CA ALA A 83 10.05 11.81 -4.75
C ALA A 83 8.73 12.16 -4.06
N ASP A 84 7.87 12.97 -4.69
CA ASP A 84 6.55 13.33 -4.16
C ASP A 84 5.70 12.08 -3.88
N PHE A 85 5.68 11.14 -4.83
CA PHE A 85 4.98 9.87 -4.68
C PHE A 85 5.52 9.05 -3.50
N ALA A 86 6.84 8.93 -3.41
CA ALA A 86 7.49 8.19 -2.33
C ALA A 86 7.22 8.83 -0.96
N GLU A 87 7.22 10.16 -0.87
CA GLU A 87 6.90 10.87 0.37
C GLU A 87 5.46 10.60 0.83
N GLY A 88 4.51 10.65 -0.10
CA GLY A 88 3.11 10.31 0.19
C GLY A 88 2.93 8.87 0.66
N PHE A 89 3.63 7.93 0.01
CA PHE A 89 3.63 6.53 0.42
C PHE A 89 4.21 6.36 1.84
N MET A 90 5.39 6.94 2.09
CA MET A 90 6.10 6.82 3.37
C MET A 90 5.38 7.54 4.52
N THR A 91 4.49 8.49 4.23
CA THR A 91 3.64 9.14 5.22
C THR A 91 2.57 8.19 5.78
N VAL A 92 1.96 7.37 4.93
CA VAL A 92 0.90 6.43 5.32
C VAL A 92 1.47 5.08 5.75
N TRP A 93 2.63 4.69 5.23
CA TRP A 93 3.25 3.38 5.47
C TRP A 93 3.31 2.98 6.95
N PRO A 94 3.72 3.83 7.93
CA PRO A 94 3.77 3.44 9.34
C PRO A 94 2.43 2.96 9.93
N VAL A 95 1.31 3.46 9.41
CA VAL A 95 -0.05 3.04 9.83
C VAL A 95 -0.34 1.62 9.31
N VAL A 96 0.13 1.31 8.11
CA VAL A 96 -0.08 0.03 7.43
C VAL A 96 0.92 -1.01 7.90
N GLU A 97 2.19 -0.64 8.08
CA GLU A 97 3.30 -1.50 8.49
C GLU A 97 2.99 -2.29 9.76
N GLY A 98 2.33 -1.66 10.75
CA GLY A 98 1.89 -2.34 11.97
C GLY A 98 1.01 -3.58 11.71
N GLN A 99 0.27 -3.61 10.60
CA GLN A 99 -0.56 -4.75 10.20
C GLN A 99 0.25 -5.88 9.56
N TRP A 100 1.41 -5.57 8.97
CA TRP A 100 2.33 -6.56 8.41
C TRP A 100 3.17 -7.24 9.49
N GLN A 101 3.37 -6.58 10.64
CA GLN A 101 4.11 -7.13 11.76
C GLN A 101 3.44 -8.41 12.31
N GLY A 102 4.23 -9.48 12.40
CA GLY A 102 3.78 -10.77 12.93
C GLY A 102 2.98 -11.62 11.93
N LYS A 103 2.80 -11.18 10.68
CA LYS A 103 2.25 -12.02 9.60
C LYS A 103 3.35 -12.89 9.01
N ALA A 104 2.99 -14.14 8.69
CA ALA A 104 3.89 -15.06 8.02
C ALA A 104 3.98 -14.68 6.54
N LEU A 105 4.99 -13.89 6.20
CA LEU A 105 5.31 -13.51 4.83
C LEU A 105 6.13 -14.61 4.15
N SER A 106 5.99 -14.73 2.83
CA SER A 106 6.93 -15.52 2.05
C SER A 106 8.25 -14.74 1.91
N ASP A 107 9.37 -15.45 1.81
CA ASP A 107 10.69 -14.84 1.57
C ASP A 107 10.68 -13.93 0.32
N GLY A 108 9.87 -14.29 -0.69
CA GLY A 108 9.71 -13.52 -1.92
C GLY A 108 9.02 -12.17 -1.67
N THR A 109 7.91 -12.19 -0.94
CA THR A 109 7.15 -10.99 -0.57
C THR A 109 7.94 -10.08 0.35
N GLU A 110 8.62 -10.63 1.36
CA GLU A 110 9.45 -9.84 2.27
C GLU A 110 10.57 -9.14 1.50
N ARG A 111 11.25 -9.84 0.59
CA ARG A 111 12.28 -9.25 -0.27
C ARG A 111 11.72 -8.16 -1.19
N MET A 112 10.56 -8.37 -1.81
CA MET A 112 9.95 -7.36 -2.69
C MET A 112 9.47 -6.14 -1.92
N LEU A 113 8.92 -6.33 -0.73
CA LEU A 113 8.51 -5.24 0.15
C LEU A 113 9.73 -4.41 0.60
N GLN A 114 10.79 -5.06 1.09
CA GLN A 114 12.01 -4.37 1.50
C GLN A 114 12.69 -3.63 0.33
N ALA A 115 12.71 -4.25 -0.86
CA ALA A 115 13.22 -3.62 -2.06
C ALA A 115 12.38 -2.40 -2.46
N LEU A 116 11.05 -2.49 -2.36
CA LEU A 116 10.14 -1.38 -2.66
C LEU A 116 10.38 -0.21 -1.72
N LEU A 117 10.37 -0.45 -0.40
CA LEU A 117 10.62 0.60 0.60
C LEU A 117 11.99 1.26 0.40
N THR A 118 13.02 0.46 0.13
CA THR A 118 14.35 0.98 -0.19
C THR A 118 14.32 1.85 -1.45
N THR A 119 13.63 1.43 -2.50
CA THR A 119 13.50 2.20 -3.74
C THR A 119 12.81 3.53 -3.50
N LEU A 120 11.75 3.56 -2.68
CA LEU A 120 11.04 4.79 -2.34
C LEU A 120 11.88 5.73 -1.47
N MET A 121 12.63 5.21 -0.49
CA MET A 121 13.57 6.02 0.29
C MET A 121 14.67 6.64 -0.60
N LEU A 122 15.21 5.87 -1.55
CA LEU A 122 16.18 6.37 -2.53
C LEU A 122 15.56 7.42 -3.47
N ALA A 123 14.29 7.28 -3.83
CA ALA A 123 13.57 8.25 -4.65
C ALA A 123 13.40 9.60 -3.93
N MET A 124 13.16 9.57 -2.61
CA MET A 124 13.03 10.78 -1.78
C MET A 124 14.38 11.47 -1.57
N ASP A 125 15.37 10.73 -1.06
CA ASP A 125 16.71 11.24 -0.80
C ASP A 125 17.73 10.09 -0.86
N GLU A 126 18.37 9.95 -2.02
CA GLU A 126 19.38 8.93 -2.26
C GLU A 126 20.62 9.12 -1.35
N GLU A 127 21.06 10.36 -1.13
CA GLU A 127 22.26 10.66 -0.35
C GLU A 127 22.06 10.31 1.13
N GLN A 128 20.93 10.71 1.70
CA GLN A 128 20.55 10.39 3.07
C GLN A 128 20.32 8.88 3.24
N THR A 129 19.65 8.23 2.29
CA THR A 129 19.41 6.78 2.35
C THR A 129 20.72 6.01 2.32
N HIS A 130 21.66 6.39 1.46
CA HIS A 130 23.01 5.81 1.43
C HIS A 130 23.78 6.05 2.73
N ALA A 131 23.62 7.21 3.37
CA ALA A 131 24.24 7.47 4.66
C ALA A 131 23.71 6.53 5.74
N GLN A 132 22.39 6.35 5.83
CA GLN A 132 21.75 5.41 6.76
C GLN A 132 22.19 3.97 6.51
N MET A 133 22.28 3.55 5.25
CA MET A 133 22.76 2.22 4.86
C MET A 133 24.23 2.01 5.26
N ARG A 134 25.11 3.00 5.07
CA ARG A 134 26.51 2.93 5.52
C ARG A 134 26.61 2.82 7.03
N ASP A 135 25.79 3.57 7.77
CA ASP A 135 25.76 3.51 9.23
C ASP A 135 25.27 2.14 9.74
N ALA A 136 24.37 1.49 9.00
CA ALA A 136 23.94 0.12 9.25
C ALA A 136 24.96 -0.95 8.83
N GLY A 137 26.09 -0.56 8.22
CA GLY A 137 27.19 -1.44 7.82
C GLY A 137 27.06 -2.06 6.42
N PHE A 138 26.20 -1.52 5.55
CA PHE A 138 26.09 -1.96 4.16
C PHE A 138 27.22 -1.37 3.29
N GLU A 139 27.93 -2.24 2.55
CA GLU A 139 28.99 -1.82 1.63
C GLU A 139 28.50 -1.65 0.19
N GLN A 140 27.49 -2.44 -0.22
CA GLN A 140 26.82 -2.29 -1.52
C GLN A 140 25.56 -1.47 -1.35
N LEU A 141 25.57 -0.29 -1.95
CA LEU A 141 24.46 0.66 -1.90
C LEU A 141 23.75 0.64 -3.25
N PRO A 142 22.52 0.10 -3.33
CA PRO A 142 21.73 0.20 -4.56
C PRO A 142 21.39 1.67 -4.82
N THR A 143 21.31 2.05 -6.09
CA THR A 143 20.79 3.37 -6.49
C THR A 143 19.31 3.29 -6.86
N TYR A 144 18.63 4.42 -6.91
CA TYR A 144 17.25 4.45 -7.42
C TYR A 144 17.19 3.87 -8.83
N ALA A 145 18.15 4.20 -9.70
CA ALA A 145 18.19 3.73 -11.09
C ALA A 145 18.34 2.19 -11.21
N ASP A 146 18.97 1.54 -10.23
CA ASP A 146 19.13 0.07 -10.23
C ASP A 146 17.81 -0.65 -9.89
N LEU A 147 17.01 -0.06 -9.00
CA LEU A 147 15.80 -0.69 -8.47
C LEU A 147 14.51 -0.21 -9.17
N ALA A 148 14.48 1.03 -9.66
CA ALA A 148 13.33 1.63 -10.31
C ALA A 148 12.72 0.74 -11.42
N PRO A 149 13.50 0.08 -12.32
CA PRO A 149 12.94 -0.77 -13.37
C PRO A 149 12.10 -1.95 -12.87
N GLN A 150 12.22 -2.30 -11.58
CA GLN A 150 11.46 -3.39 -10.94
C GLN A 150 10.25 -2.89 -10.14
N LEU A 151 10.00 -1.58 -10.06
CA LEU A 151 8.91 -0.99 -9.26
C LEU A 151 7.56 -1.65 -9.54
N ASP A 152 7.19 -1.80 -10.81
CA ASP A 152 5.92 -2.43 -11.19
C ASP A 152 5.81 -3.86 -10.64
N ALA A 153 6.89 -4.65 -10.74
CA ALA A 153 6.91 -6.02 -10.23
C ALA A 153 6.82 -6.05 -8.70
N MET A 154 7.55 -5.17 -8.01
CA MET A 154 7.53 -5.06 -6.56
C MET A 154 6.13 -4.68 -6.05
N VAL A 155 5.52 -3.66 -6.66
CA VAL A 155 4.18 -3.18 -6.30
C VAL A 155 3.14 -4.28 -6.48
N ASN A 156 3.16 -5.02 -7.60
CA ASN A 156 2.20 -6.09 -7.85
C ASN A 156 2.37 -7.26 -6.87
N GLU A 157 3.60 -7.69 -6.58
CA GLU A 157 3.84 -8.76 -5.61
C GLU A 157 3.33 -8.38 -4.21
N VAL A 158 3.66 -7.17 -3.74
CA VAL A 158 3.24 -6.68 -2.42
C VAL A 158 1.71 -6.51 -2.37
N ALA A 159 1.10 -5.98 -3.43
CA ALA A 159 -0.36 -5.83 -3.52
C ALA A 159 -1.08 -7.17 -3.45
N MET A 160 -0.59 -8.18 -4.18
CA MET A 160 -1.18 -9.53 -4.16
C MET A 160 -1.07 -10.16 -2.77
N ALA A 161 0.10 -10.05 -2.12
CA ALA A 161 0.26 -10.55 -0.76
C ALA A 161 -0.64 -9.82 0.25
N ALA A 162 -0.81 -8.50 0.12
CA ALA A 162 -1.73 -7.73 0.95
C ALA A 162 -3.17 -8.22 0.80
N ASP A 163 -3.61 -8.45 -0.44
CA ASP A 163 -4.95 -8.94 -0.76
C ASP A 163 -5.20 -10.35 -0.20
N GLU A 164 -4.25 -11.27 -0.38
CA GLU A 164 -4.33 -12.63 0.16
C GLU A 164 -4.48 -12.61 1.69
N MET A 165 -3.75 -11.74 2.38
CA MET A 165 -3.85 -11.57 3.83
C MET A 165 -5.19 -10.96 4.25
N MET A 166 -5.69 -9.97 3.51
CA MET A 166 -6.97 -9.32 3.78
C MET A 166 -8.15 -10.30 3.62
N VAL A 167 -8.15 -11.09 2.53
CA VAL A 167 -9.12 -12.16 2.29
C VAL A 167 -8.99 -13.26 3.35
N GLY A 168 -7.76 -13.64 3.70
CA GLY A 168 -7.47 -14.57 4.79
C GLY A 168 -8.07 -14.11 6.12
N HIS A 169 -7.88 -12.84 6.49
CA HIS A 169 -8.44 -12.24 7.69
C HIS A 169 -9.99 -12.25 7.68
N GLN A 170 -10.61 -11.89 6.55
CA GLN A 170 -12.06 -11.98 6.41
C GLN A 170 -12.55 -13.43 6.53
N SER A 171 -11.89 -14.40 5.91
CA SER A 171 -12.29 -15.81 5.97
C SER A 171 -12.25 -16.41 7.39
N GLN A 172 -11.31 -15.96 8.24
CA GLN A 172 -11.26 -16.36 9.65
C GLN A 172 -12.33 -15.67 10.51
N THR A 173 -12.73 -14.47 10.12
CA THR A 173 -13.75 -13.66 10.79
C THR A 173 -15.16 -14.20 10.49
N VAL A 174 -15.40 -14.73 9.28
CA VAL A 174 -16.69 -15.33 8.88
C VAL A 174 -16.67 -16.86 9.01
N ASN A 175 -16.34 -17.38 10.19
CA ASN A 175 -16.65 -18.79 10.52
C ASN A 175 -17.94 -18.87 11.36
N PRO A 176 -19.14 -18.98 10.72
CA PRO A 176 -20.41 -19.15 11.41
C PRO A 176 -20.53 -20.50 12.15
N PHE A 177 -19.56 -21.41 11.99
CA PHE A 177 -19.53 -22.72 12.63
C PHE A 177 -18.47 -22.82 13.74
N LYS A 178 -17.83 -21.71 14.13
CA LYS A 178 -16.87 -21.64 15.25
C LYS A 178 -17.62 -21.69 16.59
N GLY A 179 -18.31 -22.82 16.82
CA GLY A 179 -19.19 -23.04 17.97
C GLY A 179 -20.09 -24.27 17.85
N VAL A 180 -20.24 -24.85 16.65
CA VAL A 180 -21.01 -26.09 16.46
C VAL A 180 -20.03 -27.26 16.42
N GLY A 181 -20.00 -28.05 17.48
CA GLY A 181 -19.21 -29.27 17.51
C GLY A 181 -19.76 -30.26 16.48
N ARG A 182 -18.90 -31.12 15.92
CA ARG A 182 -19.32 -32.25 15.07
C ARG A 182 -20.31 -33.22 15.75
N ASN A 183 -20.57 -33.02 17.05
CA ASN A 183 -21.48 -33.78 17.89
C ASN A 183 -22.71 -32.98 18.39
N ASP A 184 -22.91 -31.74 17.95
CA ASP A 184 -24.15 -31.03 18.30
C ASP A 184 -25.34 -31.67 17.59
N ALA A 185 -26.43 -31.84 18.33
CA ALA A 185 -27.63 -32.46 17.82
C ALA A 185 -28.16 -31.67 16.62
N CYS A 186 -28.17 -32.30 15.45
CA CYS A 186 -28.85 -31.78 14.29
C CYS A 186 -30.34 -31.60 14.65
N LEU A 187 -30.81 -30.36 14.73
CA LEU A 187 -32.23 -30.08 14.87
C LEU A 187 -32.92 -30.52 13.58
N ARG A 188 -33.48 -31.73 13.61
CA ARG A 188 -34.48 -32.16 12.63
C ARG A 188 -35.77 -31.39 12.95
N GLU A 189 -35.97 -30.28 12.27
CA GLU A 189 -37.29 -29.67 12.12
C GLU A 189 -37.63 -29.57 10.64
N TRP A 190 -38.03 -30.70 10.06
CA TRP A 190 -38.91 -30.73 8.90
C TRP A 190 -39.85 -31.93 9.09
N GLU A 191 -41.14 -31.58 9.24
CA GLU A 191 -42.37 -32.37 9.40
C GLU A 191 -42.83 -32.75 10.83
#